data_AF-A0A420WST4-F1
#
_entry.id   AF-A0A420WST4-F1
#
_cell.length_a   1.000
_cell.length_b   1.000
_cell.length_c   1.000
_cell.angle_alpha   90.00
_cell.angle_beta   90.00
_cell.angle_gamma   90.00
#
_symmetry.space_group_name_H-M   'P 1'
#
loop_
_entity.id
_entity.type
_entity.pdbx_description
1 polymer ?
#
loop_
_entity_poly.entity_id
_entity_poly.type
_entity_poly.pdbx_seq_one_letter_code
_entity_poly.pdbx_strand_id
1 'polypeptide(L)'
;MLTMSRSEPPRCTPATGTADPADQASLLQHCAGGDITAFHRLREYELPRMLATARAFMPEPSQCEQVAHDVLALGWKNAWRFTATAGRADAWLWRIFCCRLGNQLQARGDPLPAGAAAAPRGDAFSEAIARHLVQHLADRPAPTDPLAALPELAATLPSETPSHTLLERLDTTIDHLPAQPGDEERPAGETIFRSLSHPSLRRAILQARLQYHFRERFKRLIGRPLEDAWFERWRKGGKTARLEALGLPRRSVEEQLGSRLDLNPAPDELICSVAFPDRAERRRLANRFIWEGDWDQRLKDVNGLRQHRFIADIWQHRLDLTRSDSYQHYLELLQQGRPWRSHHKGVALESPERILGWLRIYHLYMEDMACFGFDAGRGKDRLGVAIDRHGRIVKINKGLHRLAMARVLGLPTLPVRVRGIHRQWWQAQAGGRQGDAALDAVAEALSGCRPAPLTAVETRRRTGT
;
A
#
# COMPACT_ATOMS: atom_id res chain seq x y z
N MET A 1 -56.46 8.67 -32.96
CA MET A 1 -55.12 8.65 -33.58
C MET A 1 -54.30 9.75 -32.94
N LEU A 2 -53.46 9.41 -31.96
CA LEU A 2 -52.55 10.34 -31.28
C LEU A 2 -51.14 9.75 -31.40
N THR A 3 -50.34 10.36 -32.26
CA THR A 3 -48.94 10.03 -32.53
C THR A 3 -48.09 10.47 -31.35
N MET A 4 -47.56 9.51 -30.58
CA MET A 4 -46.56 9.78 -29.54
C MET A 4 -45.18 9.95 -30.19
N SER A 5 -44.70 11.20 -30.16
CA SER A 5 -43.34 11.57 -30.53
C SER A 5 -42.34 10.96 -29.54
N ARG A 6 -41.46 10.08 -30.02
CA ARG A 6 -40.32 9.55 -29.25
C ARG A 6 -39.25 10.63 -29.18
N SER A 7 -38.96 11.13 -27.97
CA SER A 7 -37.79 11.96 -27.71
C SER A 7 -36.52 11.11 -27.86
N GLU A 8 -35.64 11.49 -28.78
CA GLU A 8 -34.28 10.97 -28.87
C GLU A 8 -33.46 11.39 -27.64
N PRO A 9 -32.55 10.54 -27.12
CA PRO A 9 -31.61 10.96 -26.09
C PRO A 9 -30.62 12.00 -26.64
N PRO A 10 -30.12 12.93 -25.80
CA PRO A 10 -29.17 13.95 -26.24
C PRO A 10 -27.88 13.32 -26.74
N ARG A 11 -27.49 13.66 -27.98
CA ARG A 11 -26.18 13.31 -28.54
C ARG A 11 -25.10 14.00 -27.73
N CYS A 12 -24.20 13.22 -27.14
CA CYS A 12 -22.98 13.73 -26.52
C CYS A 12 -22.07 14.27 -27.62
N THR A 13 -21.94 15.58 -27.74
CA THR A 13 -20.93 16.23 -28.57
C THR A 13 -19.55 16.04 -27.92
N PRO A 14 -18.52 15.57 -28.64
CA PRO A 14 -17.18 15.48 -28.07
C PRO A 14 -16.65 16.89 -27.81
N ALA A 15 -16.46 17.24 -26.53
CA ALA A 15 -15.83 18.49 -26.13
C ALA A 15 -14.39 18.51 -26.65
N THR A 16 -14.18 19.20 -27.76
CA THR A 16 -12.89 19.37 -28.45
C THR A 16 -12.15 20.62 -27.93
N GLY A 17 -12.26 20.89 -26.63
CA GLY A 17 -11.63 22.03 -25.98
C GLY A 17 -10.59 21.56 -24.97
N THR A 18 -9.40 22.17 -24.99
CA THR A 18 -8.45 22.09 -23.87
C THR A 18 -9.15 22.61 -22.60
N ALA A 19 -9.49 21.72 -21.67
CA ALA A 19 -9.99 22.10 -20.37
C ALA A 19 -8.96 23.00 -19.67
N ASP A 20 -9.43 24.11 -19.11
CA ASP A 20 -8.59 25.04 -18.35
C ASP A 20 -7.96 24.30 -17.16
N PRO A 21 -6.65 24.46 -16.88
CA PRO A 21 -6.04 23.97 -15.64
C PRO A 21 -6.86 24.26 -14.37
N ALA A 22 -7.57 25.40 -14.31
CA ALA A 22 -8.47 25.73 -13.21
C ALA A 22 -9.69 24.78 -13.11
N ASP A 23 -10.27 24.41 -14.24
CA ASP A 23 -11.38 23.45 -14.32
C ASP A 23 -10.92 22.06 -13.86
N GLN A 24 -9.72 21.64 -14.26
CA GLN A 24 -9.17 20.34 -13.86
C GLN A 24 -8.86 20.25 -12.37
N ALA A 25 -8.33 21.33 -11.79
CA ALA A 25 -8.09 21.40 -10.35
C ALA A 25 -9.39 21.22 -9.57
N SER A 26 -10.48 21.85 -10.04
CA SER A 26 -11.82 21.66 -9.49
C SER A 26 -12.30 20.22 -9.65
N LEU A 27 -12.13 19.60 -10.83
CA LEU A 27 -12.52 18.20 -11.06
C LEU A 27 -11.78 17.24 -10.12
N LEU A 28 -10.47 17.41 -9.91
CA LEU A 28 -9.71 16.58 -8.95
C LEU A 28 -10.17 16.78 -7.51
N GLN A 29 -10.50 18.00 -7.10
CA GLN A 29 -11.04 18.26 -5.76
C GLN A 29 -12.40 17.58 -5.56
N HIS A 30 -13.29 17.60 -6.56
CA HIS A 30 -14.56 16.88 -6.51
C HIS A 30 -14.36 15.36 -6.52
N CYS A 31 -13.39 14.84 -7.30
CA CYS A 31 -13.00 13.43 -7.25
C CYS A 31 -12.51 13.02 -5.87
N ALA A 32 -11.75 13.88 -5.18
CA ALA A 32 -11.37 13.65 -3.80
C ALA A 32 -12.61 13.53 -2.89
N GLY A 33 -13.67 14.28 -3.15
CA GLY A 33 -14.97 14.13 -2.47
C GLY A 33 -15.79 12.89 -2.87
N GLY A 34 -15.33 12.08 -3.82
CA GLY A 34 -16.06 10.92 -4.34
C GLY A 34 -17.10 11.23 -5.41
N ASP A 35 -17.00 12.39 -6.08
CA ASP A 35 -17.89 12.75 -7.20
C ASP A 35 -17.51 11.99 -8.49
N ILE A 36 -18.30 10.96 -8.81
CA ILE A 36 -18.15 10.13 -10.01
C ILE A 36 -18.38 10.95 -11.29
N THR A 37 -19.25 11.96 -11.26
CA THR A 37 -19.52 12.82 -12.43
C THR A 37 -18.29 13.66 -12.78
N ALA A 38 -17.62 14.20 -11.76
CA ALA A 38 -16.34 14.90 -11.94
C ALA A 38 -15.27 13.96 -12.52
N PHE A 39 -15.21 12.71 -12.06
CA PHE A 39 -14.30 11.71 -12.62
C PHE A 39 -14.58 11.41 -14.09
N HIS A 40 -15.84 11.22 -14.49
CA HIS A 40 -16.18 10.96 -15.89
C HIS A 40 -15.74 12.11 -16.81
N ARG A 41 -15.94 13.37 -16.38
CA ARG A 41 -15.45 14.55 -17.14
C ARG A 41 -13.93 14.57 -17.24
N LEU A 42 -13.23 14.30 -16.14
CA LEU A 42 -11.77 14.22 -16.15
C LEU A 42 -11.28 13.11 -17.11
N ARG A 43 -11.92 11.93 -17.07
CA ARG A 43 -11.65 10.80 -17.97
C ARG A 43 -11.85 11.17 -19.43
N GLU A 44 -12.99 11.77 -19.78
CA GLU A 44 -13.30 12.16 -21.16
C GLU A 44 -12.22 13.08 -21.75
N TYR A 45 -11.67 13.96 -20.91
CA TYR A 45 -10.63 14.89 -21.33
C TYR A 45 -9.22 14.26 -21.40
N GLU A 46 -8.83 13.45 -20.41
CA GLU A 46 -7.46 12.94 -20.26
C GLU A 46 -7.20 11.63 -20.99
N LEU A 47 -8.19 10.74 -21.04
CA LEU A 47 -8.02 9.38 -21.54
C LEU A 47 -7.54 9.32 -23.01
N PRO A 48 -8.14 10.06 -23.96
CA PRO A 48 -7.69 10.03 -25.36
C PRO A 48 -6.23 10.46 -25.54
N ARG A 49 -5.79 11.48 -24.79
CA ARG A 49 -4.42 12.03 -24.85
C ARG A 49 -3.40 11.08 -24.22
N MET A 50 -3.75 10.43 -23.11
CA MET A 50 -2.92 9.39 -22.51
C MET A 50 -2.75 8.19 -23.43
N LEU A 51 -3.81 7.77 -24.13
CA LEU A 51 -3.76 6.67 -25.10
C LEU A 51 -2.87 7.03 -26.30
N ALA A 52 -3.06 8.22 -26.89
CA ALA A 52 -2.24 8.73 -27.99
C ALA A 52 -0.76 8.81 -27.60
N THR A 53 -0.48 9.32 -26.40
CA THR A 53 0.88 9.41 -25.88
C THR A 53 1.48 8.03 -25.63
N ALA A 54 0.75 7.10 -25.03
CA ALA A 54 1.24 5.74 -24.78
C ALA A 54 1.52 4.98 -26.10
N ARG A 55 0.70 5.20 -27.13
CA ARG A 55 0.85 4.59 -28.47
C ARG A 55 2.19 4.92 -29.13
N ALA A 56 2.72 6.11 -28.87
CA ALA A 56 4.03 6.53 -29.39
C ALA A 56 5.20 5.67 -28.86
N PHE A 57 5.02 4.99 -27.73
CA PHE A 57 6.06 4.18 -27.07
C PHE A 57 5.75 2.69 -27.06
N MET A 58 4.47 2.31 -27.12
CA MET A 58 4.03 0.93 -27.05
C MET A 58 3.12 0.59 -28.23
N PRO A 59 3.46 -0.42 -29.04
CA PRO A 59 2.66 -0.78 -30.20
C PRO A 59 1.33 -1.43 -29.79
N GLU A 60 1.34 -2.23 -28.73
CA GLU A 60 0.21 -3.07 -28.31
C GLU A 60 -0.93 -2.25 -27.68
N PRO A 61 -2.16 -2.27 -28.24
CA PRO A 61 -3.30 -1.53 -27.70
C PRO A 61 -3.66 -1.84 -26.27
N SER A 62 -3.75 -3.13 -25.94
CA SER A 62 -4.13 -3.60 -24.61
C SER A 62 -3.21 -3.06 -23.50
N GLN A 63 -1.92 -2.86 -23.80
CA GLN A 63 -0.94 -2.32 -22.84
C GLN A 63 -1.07 -0.81 -22.65
N CYS A 64 -1.35 -0.06 -23.71
CA CYS A 64 -1.64 1.37 -23.62
C CYS A 64 -2.88 1.63 -22.77
N GLU A 65 -3.94 0.85 -23.02
CA GLU A 65 -5.18 0.91 -22.25
C GLU A 65 -4.98 0.53 -20.78
N GLN A 66 -4.09 -0.44 -20.48
CA GLN A 66 -3.74 -0.80 -19.11
C GLN A 66 -3.05 0.35 -18.37
N VAL A 67 -2.10 1.04 -19.02
CA VAL A 67 -1.45 2.21 -18.43
C VAL A 67 -2.47 3.30 -18.14
N ALA A 68 -3.27 3.70 -19.13
CA ALA A 68 -4.25 4.77 -18.96
C ALA A 68 -5.33 4.42 -17.91
N HIS A 69 -5.80 3.17 -17.88
CA HIS A 69 -6.69 2.67 -16.83
C HIS A 69 -6.12 2.89 -15.44
N ASP A 70 -4.89 2.43 -15.21
CA ASP A 70 -4.28 2.49 -13.87
C ASP A 70 -3.98 3.93 -13.46
N VAL A 71 -3.64 4.80 -14.40
CA VAL A 71 -3.45 6.24 -14.13
C VAL A 71 -4.73 6.87 -13.59
N LEU A 72 -5.86 6.65 -14.24
CA LEU A 72 -7.14 7.20 -13.81
C LEU A 72 -7.62 6.56 -12.50
N ALA A 73 -7.44 5.25 -12.32
CA ALA A 73 -7.76 4.57 -11.07
C ALA A 73 -6.90 5.06 -9.89
N LEU A 74 -5.60 5.28 -10.12
CA LEU A 74 -4.71 5.88 -9.12
C LEU A 74 -5.04 7.35 -8.88
N GLY A 75 -5.36 8.10 -9.93
CA GLY A 75 -5.78 9.51 -9.86
C GLY A 75 -7.01 9.67 -8.97
N TRP A 76 -8.05 8.86 -9.18
CA TRP A 76 -9.24 8.80 -8.32
C TRP A 76 -8.87 8.50 -6.87
N LYS A 77 -8.19 7.37 -6.62
CA LYS A 77 -7.84 6.89 -5.27
C LYS A 77 -6.93 7.86 -4.49
N ASN A 78 -6.17 8.68 -5.21
CA ASN A 78 -5.19 9.59 -4.64
C ASN A 78 -5.55 11.06 -4.84
N ALA A 79 -6.75 11.39 -5.33
CA ALA A 79 -7.16 12.76 -5.64
C ALA A 79 -7.04 13.68 -4.42
N TRP A 80 -7.29 13.16 -3.21
CA TRP A 80 -7.12 13.87 -1.94
C TRP A 80 -5.69 14.35 -1.66
N ARG A 81 -4.68 13.79 -2.33
CA ARG A 81 -3.27 14.21 -2.21
C ARG A 81 -2.96 15.45 -3.04
N PHE A 82 -3.81 15.80 -4.00
CA PHE A 82 -3.62 16.98 -4.82
C PHE A 82 -3.98 18.23 -4.01
N THR A 83 -3.07 19.21 -4.01
CA THR A 83 -3.34 20.56 -3.52
C THR A 83 -2.99 21.55 -4.63
N ALA A 84 -3.83 22.55 -4.87
CA ALA A 84 -3.58 23.56 -5.91
C ALA A 84 -2.28 24.35 -5.66
N THR A 85 -1.81 24.40 -4.41
CA THR A 85 -0.52 25.01 -4.04
C THR A 85 0.70 24.16 -4.42
N ALA A 86 0.53 22.86 -4.67
CA ALA A 86 1.61 21.94 -5.04
C ALA A 86 1.90 21.92 -6.56
N GLY A 87 1.07 22.59 -7.38
CA GLY A 87 1.29 22.72 -8.82
C GLY A 87 0.01 22.56 -9.64
N ARG A 88 0.17 22.46 -10.97
CA ARG A 88 -0.94 22.27 -11.91
C ARG A 88 -1.57 20.87 -11.78
N ALA A 89 -2.88 20.81 -11.97
CA ALA A 89 -3.68 19.59 -11.84
C ALA A 89 -3.35 18.53 -12.92
N ASP A 90 -3.21 18.95 -14.18
CA ASP A 90 -2.75 18.10 -15.28
C ASP A 90 -1.36 17.54 -14.99
N ALA A 91 -0.38 18.37 -14.63
CA ALA A 91 0.98 17.94 -14.34
C ALA A 91 1.01 16.88 -13.22
N TRP A 92 0.16 17.01 -12.19
CA TRP A 92 0.04 16.01 -11.12
C TRP A 92 -0.48 14.66 -11.64
N LEU A 93 -1.50 14.66 -12.50
CA LEU A 93 -2.05 13.45 -13.09
C LEU A 93 -1.08 12.81 -14.10
N TRP A 94 -0.41 13.63 -14.91
CA TRP A 94 0.60 13.20 -15.89
C TRP A 94 1.87 12.68 -15.24
N ARG A 95 2.19 13.10 -14.00
CA ARG A 95 3.21 12.45 -13.18
C ARG A 95 2.88 10.99 -12.89
N ILE A 96 1.61 10.69 -12.57
CA ILE A 96 1.14 9.30 -12.41
C ILE A 96 1.26 8.54 -13.73
N PHE A 97 0.91 9.17 -14.86
CA PHE A 97 1.11 8.61 -16.19
C PHE A 97 2.56 8.23 -16.46
N CYS A 98 3.50 9.14 -16.22
CA CYS A 98 4.93 8.89 -16.42
C CYS A 98 5.44 7.74 -15.54
N CYS A 99 5.04 7.70 -14.27
CA CYS A 99 5.34 6.59 -13.38
C CYS A 99 4.83 5.24 -13.94
N ARG A 100 3.55 5.18 -14.33
CA ARG A 100 2.93 3.95 -14.84
C ARG A 100 3.54 3.50 -16.17
N LEU A 101 3.74 4.42 -17.10
CA LEU A 101 4.37 4.13 -18.38
C LEU A 101 5.81 3.62 -18.18
N GLY A 102 6.61 4.26 -17.34
CA GLY A 102 7.96 3.80 -17.02
C GLY A 102 7.99 2.39 -16.42
N ASN A 103 7.07 2.07 -15.51
CA ASN A 103 6.95 0.74 -14.92
C ASN A 103 6.54 -0.33 -15.97
N GLN A 104 5.70 0.05 -16.93
CA GLN A 104 5.23 -0.79 -18.03
C GLN A 104 6.37 -1.07 -19.03
N LEU A 105 7.10 -0.04 -19.45
CA LEU A 105 8.27 -0.15 -20.33
C LEU A 105 9.33 -1.06 -19.70
N GLN A 106 9.64 -0.84 -18.42
CA GLN A 106 10.56 -1.71 -17.69
C GLN A 106 10.08 -3.18 -17.62
N ALA A 107 8.75 -3.41 -17.58
CA ALA A 107 8.19 -4.77 -17.54
C ALA A 107 8.39 -5.50 -18.87
N ARG A 108 8.31 -4.75 -19.97
CA ARG A 108 8.53 -5.25 -21.33
C ARG A 108 10.00 -5.54 -21.62
N GLY A 109 10.90 -5.07 -20.76
CA GLY A 109 12.35 -5.11 -20.98
C GLY A 109 12.85 -3.95 -21.84
N ASP A 110 12.01 -2.95 -22.10
CA ASP A 110 12.42 -1.75 -22.84
C ASP A 110 13.42 -0.96 -21.98
N PRO A 111 14.55 -0.50 -22.55
CA PRO A 111 15.55 0.23 -21.80
C PRO A 111 14.97 1.55 -21.31
N LEU A 112 15.06 1.79 -20.00
CA LEU A 112 14.71 3.09 -19.44
C LEU A 112 15.79 4.11 -19.78
N PRO A 113 15.43 5.40 -19.93
CA PRO A 113 16.42 6.46 -20.07
C PRO A 113 17.33 6.47 -18.82
N ALA A 114 18.63 6.75 -19.01
CA ALA A 114 19.64 6.63 -17.94
C ALA A 114 19.25 7.39 -16.65
N GLY A 115 18.65 8.58 -16.79
CA GLY A 115 18.15 9.36 -15.65
C GLY A 115 17.04 8.64 -14.87
N ALA A 116 16.13 7.94 -15.54
CA ALA A 116 15.05 7.20 -14.87
C ALA A 116 15.55 5.88 -14.27
N ALA A 117 16.53 5.22 -14.89
CA ALA A 117 17.12 4.00 -14.37
C ALA A 117 17.87 4.22 -13.04
N ALA A 118 18.48 5.40 -12.86
CA ALA A 118 19.19 5.78 -11.65
C ALA A 118 18.30 6.47 -10.60
N ALA A 119 17.14 7.01 -10.99
CA ALA A 119 16.28 7.77 -10.10
C ALA A 119 15.55 6.86 -9.08
N PRO A 120 15.44 7.28 -7.81
CA PRO A 120 14.55 6.60 -6.88
C PRO A 120 13.09 6.70 -7.37
N ARG A 121 12.29 5.69 -7.00
CA ARG A 121 10.84 5.68 -7.29
C ARG A 121 10.15 6.92 -6.72
N GLY A 122 9.04 7.31 -7.36
CA GLY A 122 8.29 8.54 -7.04
C GLY A 122 8.54 9.65 -8.05
N ASP A 123 8.72 10.87 -7.55
CA ASP A 123 8.75 12.11 -8.35
C ASP A 123 9.95 12.15 -9.30
N ALA A 124 11.16 11.88 -8.79
CA ALA A 124 12.37 11.88 -9.61
C ALA A 124 12.31 10.89 -10.79
N PHE A 125 11.76 9.68 -10.55
CA PHE A 125 11.52 8.70 -11.60
C PHE A 125 10.53 9.24 -12.65
N SER A 126 9.42 9.81 -12.19
CA SER A 126 8.35 10.32 -13.07
C SER A 126 8.82 11.49 -13.93
N GLU A 127 9.58 12.43 -13.36
CA GLU A 127 10.18 13.54 -14.09
C GLU A 127 11.20 13.09 -15.13
N ALA A 128 12.01 12.08 -14.81
CA ALA A 128 12.97 11.52 -15.76
C ALA A 128 12.28 10.85 -16.96
N ILE A 129 11.17 10.15 -16.73
CA ILE A 129 10.32 9.62 -17.81
C ILE A 129 9.68 10.78 -18.59
N ALA A 130 9.07 11.76 -17.93
CA ALA A 130 8.44 12.91 -18.59
C ALA A 130 9.41 13.63 -19.54
N ARG A 131 10.67 13.84 -19.08
CA ARG A 131 11.73 14.43 -19.88
C ARG A 131 12.00 13.64 -21.16
N HIS A 132 12.09 12.32 -21.06
CA HIS A 132 12.27 11.44 -22.19
C HIS A 132 11.06 11.47 -23.15
N LEU A 133 9.84 11.50 -22.62
CA LEU A 133 8.62 11.60 -23.43
C LEU A 133 8.60 12.89 -24.24
N VAL A 134 8.86 14.03 -23.61
CA VAL A 134 8.89 15.33 -24.28
C VAL A 134 9.98 15.36 -25.36
N GLN A 135 11.17 14.83 -25.06
CA GLN A 135 12.27 14.77 -26.03
C GLN A 135 11.90 13.95 -27.26
N HIS A 136 11.29 12.78 -27.06
CA HIS A 136 10.92 11.89 -28.16
C HIS A 136 9.76 12.42 -29.00
N LEU A 137 8.74 13.01 -28.36
CA LEU A 137 7.53 13.48 -29.04
C LEU A 137 7.73 14.82 -29.77
N ALA A 138 8.56 15.73 -29.22
CA ALA A 138 8.77 17.06 -29.80
C ALA A 138 10.09 17.20 -30.56
N ASP A 139 10.92 16.15 -30.60
CA ASP A 139 12.26 16.13 -31.23
C ASP A 139 13.15 17.32 -30.83
N ARG A 140 13.08 17.70 -29.56
CA ARG A 140 13.79 18.87 -28.99
C ARG A 140 14.15 18.62 -27.53
N PRO A 141 15.15 19.32 -26.97
CA PRO A 141 15.44 19.20 -25.53
C PRO A 141 14.20 19.56 -24.71
N ALA A 142 13.94 18.76 -23.67
CA ALA A 142 12.86 19.02 -22.74
C ALA A 142 13.09 20.33 -21.96
N PRO A 143 12.01 21.07 -21.67
CA PRO A 143 12.09 22.28 -20.86
C PRO A 143 12.44 21.96 -19.40
N THR A 144 12.66 23.01 -18.60
CA THR A 144 12.98 22.91 -17.17
C THR A 144 11.93 22.10 -16.39
N ASP A 145 10.64 22.31 -16.70
CA ASP A 145 9.53 21.53 -16.15
C ASP A 145 8.90 20.65 -17.26
N PRO A 146 9.36 19.38 -17.41
CA PRO A 146 8.81 18.49 -18.42
C PRO A 146 7.39 18.03 -18.10
N LEU A 147 6.98 18.00 -16.82
CA LEU A 147 5.65 17.54 -16.41
C LEU A 147 4.57 18.57 -16.73
N ALA A 148 4.89 19.87 -16.66
CA ALA A 148 3.97 20.92 -17.11
C ALA A 148 3.85 21.00 -18.65
N ALA A 149 4.91 20.66 -19.39
CA ALA A 149 4.91 20.74 -20.85
C ALA A 149 4.26 19.53 -21.54
N LEU A 150 4.28 18.35 -20.90
CA LEU A 150 3.80 17.11 -21.49
C LEU A 150 2.28 17.13 -21.81
N PRO A 151 1.37 17.62 -20.95
CA PRO A 151 -0.06 17.71 -21.28
C PRO A 151 -0.35 18.57 -22.51
N GLU A 152 0.39 19.68 -22.67
CA GLU A 152 0.27 20.60 -23.81
C GLU A 152 0.72 19.92 -25.10
N LEU A 153 1.85 19.19 -25.06
CA LEU A 153 2.34 18.40 -26.18
C LEU A 153 1.38 17.27 -26.54
N ALA A 154 0.85 16.55 -25.55
CA ALA A 154 -0.09 15.47 -25.75
C ALA A 154 -1.41 15.95 -26.40
N ALA A 155 -1.81 17.20 -26.17
CA ALA A 155 -2.98 17.79 -26.82
C ALA A 155 -2.79 18.02 -28.33
N THR A 156 -1.55 18.02 -28.84
CA THR A 156 -1.25 18.15 -30.28
C THR A 156 -1.25 16.81 -31.01
N LEU A 157 -1.24 15.69 -30.28
CA LEU A 157 -1.27 14.36 -30.86
C LEU A 157 -2.67 14.02 -31.39
N PRO A 158 -2.78 13.19 -32.44
CA PRO A 158 -4.07 12.73 -32.92
C PRO A 158 -4.80 11.97 -31.81
N SER A 159 -6.04 12.37 -31.52
CA SER A 159 -6.85 11.77 -30.46
C SER A 159 -7.10 10.28 -30.74
N GLU A 160 -6.83 9.44 -29.75
CA GLU A 160 -7.14 8.01 -29.77
C GLU A 160 -8.51 7.77 -29.15
N THR A 161 -9.32 6.90 -29.76
CA THR A 161 -10.64 6.55 -29.21
C THR A 161 -10.50 5.42 -28.19
N PRO A 162 -10.93 5.58 -26.93
CA PRO A 162 -10.89 4.50 -25.96
C PRO A 162 -11.85 3.37 -26.34
N SER A 163 -11.43 2.11 -26.13
CA SER A 163 -12.32 0.97 -26.35
C SER A 163 -13.46 0.91 -25.32
N HIS A 164 -14.57 0.29 -25.71
CA HIS A 164 -15.70 0.04 -24.80
C HIS A 164 -15.28 -0.78 -23.58
N THR A 165 -14.48 -1.83 -23.79
CA THR A 165 -13.98 -2.70 -22.72
C THR A 165 -13.12 -1.95 -21.71
N LEU A 166 -12.31 -0.99 -22.16
CA LEU A 166 -11.54 -0.13 -21.26
C LEU A 166 -12.46 0.72 -20.37
N LEU A 167 -13.48 1.35 -20.95
CA LEU A 167 -14.41 2.19 -20.22
C LEU A 167 -15.19 1.39 -19.16
N GLU A 168 -15.76 0.24 -19.54
CA GLU A 168 -16.46 -0.65 -18.61
C GLU A 168 -15.57 -1.12 -17.47
N ARG A 169 -14.32 -1.49 -17.78
CA ARG A 169 -13.34 -1.94 -16.78
C ARG A 169 -12.98 -0.82 -15.81
N LEU A 170 -12.82 0.41 -16.31
CA LEU A 170 -12.51 1.57 -15.49
C LEU A 170 -13.69 1.90 -14.57
N ASP A 171 -14.91 1.95 -15.07
CA ASP A 171 -16.11 2.25 -14.28
C ASP A 171 -16.32 1.21 -13.19
N THR A 172 -16.19 -0.08 -13.52
CA THR A 172 -16.20 -1.17 -12.54
C THR A 172 -15.12 -0.98 -11.47
N THR A 173 -13.93 -0.54 -11.86
CA THR A 173 -12.82 -0.33 -10.92
C THR A 173 -13.10 0.83 -9.97
N ILE A 174 -13.64 1.94 -10.48
CA ILE A 174 -13.95 3.14 -9.70
C ILE A 174 -15.11 2.91 -8.73
N ASP A 175 -16.15 2.19 -9.15
CA ASP A 175 -17.28 1.78 -8.29
C ASP A 175 -16.85 0.98 -7.04
N HIS A 176 -15.67 0.37 -7.09
CA HIS A 176 -15.14 -0.47 -6.03
C HIS A 176 -13.95 0.13 -5.28
N LEU A 177 -13.34 1.18 -5.82
CA LEU A 177 -12.24 1.88 -5.18
C LEU A 177 -12.78 3.03 -4.31
N PRO A 178 -12.48 3.04 -3.01
CA PRO A 178 -12.85 4.17 -2.15
C PRO A 178 -12.14 5.44 -2.62
N ALA A 179 -12.86 6.56 -2.68
CA ALA A 179 -12.30 7.85 -3.05
C ALA A 179 -11.40 8.44 -1.94
N GLN A 180 -11.74 8.21 -0.67
CA GLN A 180 -11.00 8.72 0.49
C GLN A 180 -10.39 7.62 1.38
N PRO A 181 -9.22 7.88 2.00
CA PRO A 181 -8.67 7.01 3.03
C PRO A 181 -9.53 7.06 4.30
N GLY A 182 -10.35 6.03 4.52
CA GLY A 182 -11.22 5.97 5.70
C GLY A 182 -12.66 5.56 5.38
N ASP A 183 -13.10 5.80 4.15
CA ASP A 183 -14.43 5.42 3.64
C ASP A 183 -14.56 3.92 3.35
N GLU A 184 -13.45 3.19 3.47
CA GLU A 184 -13.46 1.74 3.49
C GLU A 184 -14.30 1.27 4.68
N GLU A 185 -15.44 0.62 4.42
CA GLU A 185 -16.05 -0.24 5.41
C GLU A 185 -15.00 -1.26 5.86
N ARG A 186 -14.47 -1.05 7.07
CA ARG A 186 -13.45 -1.88 7.72
C ARG A 186 -14.04 -2.67 8.88
N PRO A 187 -14.97 -3.61 8.64
CA PRO A 187 -15.72 -4.30 9.69
C PRO A 187 -14.86 -5.10 10.67
N ALA A 188 -13.63 -5.46 10.28
CA ALA A 188 -12.61 -6.02 11.15
C ALA A 188 -11.27 -5.29 11.03
N GLY A 189 -11.28 -4.03 10.58
CA GLY A 189 -10.08 -3.23 10.26
C GLY A 189 -9.47 -3.52 8.88
N GLU A 190 -10.11 -4.32 8.03
CA GLU A 190 -9.64 -4.65 6.67
C GLU A 190 -10.63 -4.15 5.62
N THR A 191 -10.12 -3.61 4.52
CA THR A 191 -10.88 -3.13 3.36
C THR A 191 -11.66 -4.29 2.75
N ILE A 192 -12.99 -4.16 2.62
CA ILE A 192 -13.79 -5.08 1.83
C ILE A 192 -13.82 -4.60 0.39
N PHE A 193 -13.38 -5.45 -0.53
CA PHE A 193 -13.52 -5.20 -1.96
C PHE A 193 -14.92 -5.63 -2.39
N ARG A 194 -15.82 -4.67 -2.58
CA ARG A 194 -17.24 -4.95 -2.90
C ARG A 194 -17.39 -5.79 -4.17
N SER A 195 -16.58 -5.57 -5.21
CA SER A 195 -16.49 -6.42 -6.43
C SER A 195 -16.27 -7.90 -6.12
N LEU A 196 -15.38 -8.16 -5.16
CA LEU A 196 -14.95 -9.50 -4.80
C LEU A 196 -15.76 -10.09 -3.63
N SER A 197 -16.77 -9.37 -3.18
CA SER A 197 -17.74 -9.85 -2.19
C SER A 197 -18.75 -10.81 -2.82
N HIS A 198 -19.17 -11.81 -2.05
CA HIS A 198 -20.17 -12.78 -2.47
C HIS A 198 -21.30 -12.84 -1.42
N PRO A 199 -22.59 -12.93 -1.83
CA PRO A 199 -23.74 -12.97 -0.91
C PRO A 199 -23.64 -14.06 0.16
N SER A 200 -23.06 -15.22 -0.17
CA SER A 200 -22.87 -16.34 0.77
C SER A 200 -22.00 -15.99 1.98
N LEU A 201 -21.14 -14.96 1.88
CA LEU A 201 -20.26 -14.53 2.97
C LEU A 201 -20.95 -13.55 3.93
N ARG A 202 -22.14 -13.02 3.62
CA ARG A 202 -22.81 -11.94 4.39
C ARG A 202 -22.97 -12.27 5.87
N ARG A 203 -23.44 -13.49 6.20
CA ARG A 203 -23.63 -13.93 7.59
C ARG A 203 -22.31 -14.04 8.36
N ALA A 204 -21.28 -14.64 7.75
CA ALA A 204 -19.96 -14.77 8.36
C ALA A 204 -19.28 -13.41 8.57
N ILE A 205 -19.43 -12.48 7.62
CA ILE A 205 -18.97 -11.09 7.75
C ILE A 205 -19.68 -10.41 8.92
N LEU A 206 -21.00 -10.54 9.04
CA LEU A 206 -21.79 -9.92 10.10
C LEU A 206 -21.46 -10.47 11.49
N GLN A 207 -21.24 -11.78 11.62
CA GLN A 207 -20.78 -12.38 12.86
C GLN A 207 -19.38 -11.89 13.27
N ALA A 208 -18.45 -11.83 12.32
CA ALA A 208 -17.12 -11.28 12.56
C ALA A 208 -17.16 -9.80 12.97
N ARG A 209 -18.07 -9.00 12.38
CA ARG A 209 -18.36 -7.60 12.76
C ARG A 209 -18.75 -7.51 14.23
N LEU A 210 -19.79 -8.24 14.61
CA LEU A 210 -20.35 -8.18 15.96
C LEU A 210 -19.30 -8.55 17.01
N GLN A 211 -18.55 -9.64 16.77
CA GLN A 211 -17.48 -10.08 17.66
C GLN A 211 -16.35 -9.05 17.77
N TYR A 212 -15.97 -8.42 16.66
CA TYR A 212 -14.93 -7.37 16.66
C TYR A 212 -15.38 -6.15 17.45
N HIS A 213 -16.59 -5.64 17.18
CA HIS A 213 -17.14 -4.47 17.86
C HIS A 213 -17.31 -4.69 19.36
N PHE A 214 -17.85 -5.85 19.77
CA PHE A 214 -17.99 -6.19 21.19
C PHE A 214 -16.62 -6.18 21.89
N ARG A 215 -15.63 -6.86 21.30
CA ARG A 215 -14.28 -6.94 21.87
C ARG A 215 -13.59 -5.57 21.93
N GLU A 216 -13.69 -4.75 20.88
CA GLU A 216 -13.08 -3.41 20.90
C GLU A 216 -13.81 -2.45 21.85
N ARG A 217 -15.13 -2.53 21.97
CA ARG A 217 -15.90 -1.77 22.97
C ARG A 217 -15.48 -2.14 24.40
N PHE A 218 -15.43 -3.43 24.73
CA PHE A 218 -14.99 -3.90 26.04
C PHE A 218 -13.57 -3.41 26.38
N LYS A 219 -12.64 -3.53 25.43
CA LYS A 219 -11.28 -3.01 25.59
C LYS A 219 -11.25 -1.50 25.81
N ARG A 220 -12.03 -0.73 25.05
CA ARG A 220 -12.04 0.74 25.15
C ARG A 220 -12.62 1.23 26.47
N LEU A 221 -13.71 0.61 26.94
CA LEU A 221 -14.45 1.08 28.10
C LEU A 221 -13.86 0.64 29.44
N ILE A 222 -13.33 -0.59 29.51
CA ILE A 222 -12.90 -1.19 30.79
C ILE A 222 -11.39 -1.42 30.80
N GLY A 223 -10.86 -2.09 29.78
CA GLY A 223 -9.45 -2.50 29.77
C GLY A 223 -8.46 -1.33 29.71
N ARG A 224 -8.67 -0.39 28.78
CA ARG A 224 -7.73 0.73 28.54
C ARG A 224 -7.59 1.67 29.74
N PRO A 225 -8.67 2.22 30.33
CA PRO A 225 -8.51 3.16 31.44
C PRO A 225 -7.77 2.57 32.65
N LEU A 226 -7.96 1.27 32.91
CA LEU A 226 -7.25 0.56 33.98
C LEU A 226 -5.77 0.34 33.64
N GLU A 227 -5.46 -0.11 32.42
CA GLU A 227 -4.09 -0.26 31.94
C GLU A 227 -3.33 1.08 31.98
N ASP A 228 -3.96 2.16 31.51
CA ASP A 228 -3.37 3.50 31.46
C ASP A 228 -3.15 4.08 32.86
N ALA A 229 -4.11 3.90 33.79
CA ALA A 229 -3.95 4.33 35.17
C ALA A 229 -2.81 3.58 35.90
N TRP A 230 -2.64 2.29 35.63
CA TRP A 230 -1.51 1.51 36.16
C TRP A 230 -0.18 1.93 35.54
N PHE A 231 -0.17 2.17 34.23
CA PHE A 231 1.02 2.65 33.52
C PHE A 231 1.45 4.03 34.03
N GLU A 232 0.52 4.96 34.24
CA GLU A 232 0.79 6.30 34.76
C GLU A 232 1.41 6.28 36.17
N ARG A 233 0.99 5.36 37.03
CA ARG A 233 1.60 5.17 38.36
C ARG A 233 3.02 4.62 38.27
N TRP A 234 3.25 3.67 37.37
CA TRP A 234 4.59 3.13 37.12
C TRP A 234 5.53 4.21 36.56
N ARG A 235 5.02 5.04 35.66
CA ARG A 235 5.74 6.16 35.04
C ARG A 235 6.29 7.15 36.08
N LYS A 236 5.51 7.42 37.14
CA LYS A 236 5.85 8.30 38.27
C LYS A 236 6.72 7.63 39.35
N GLY A 237 7.26 6.44 39.12
CA GLY A 237 8.11 5.74 40.09
C GLY A 237 7.37 5.12 41.27
N GLY A 238 6.07 4.84 41.14
CA GLY A 238 5.31 4.10 42.15
C GLY A 238 5.84 2.66 42.34
N LYS A 239 5.46 2.00 43.44
CA LYS A 239 5.83 0.60 43.76
C LYS A 239 5.16 -0.44 42.84
N THR A 240 5.32 -0.29 41.53
CA THR A 240 4.68 -1.10 40.48
C THR A 240 5.71 -1.85 39.64
N ALA A 241 6.80 -2.35 40.25
CA ALA A 241 7.76 -3.24 39.61
C ALA A 241 7.09 -4.48 38.97
N ARG A 242 5.93 -4.91 39.52
CA ARG A 242 5.09 -5.97 38.94
C ARG A 242 4.61 -5.66 37.52
N LEU A 243 4.29 -4.40 37.19
CA LEU A 243 3.81 -4.04 35.85
C LEU A 243 4.91 -4.20 34.81
N GLU A 244 6.13 -3.79 35.17
CA GLU A 244 7.30 -3.97 34.32
C GLU A 244 7.62 -5.46 34.15
N ALA A 245 7.57 -6.25 35.23
CA ALA A 245 7.73 -7.71 35.16
C ALA A 245 6.68 -8.38 34.25
N LEU A 246 5.48 -7.82 34.14
CA LEU A 246 4.46 -8.29 33.19
C LEU A 246 4.70 -7.83 31.74
N GLY A 247 5.57 -6.83 31.54
CA GLY A 247 6.09 -6.43 30.23
C GLY A 247 5.56 -5.12 29.67
N LEU A 248 5.02 -4.22 30.50
CA LEU A 248 4.41 -2.93 30.14
C LEU A 248 3.28 -2.97 29.07
N PRO A 249 2.16 -2.27 29.26
CA PRO A 249 1.11 -2.18 28.24
C PRO A 249 1.64 -1.52 26.96
N ARG A 250 1.65 -2.26 25.83
CA ARG A 250 2.22 -1.76 24.57
C ARG A 250 1.56 -0.46 24.09
N ARG A 251 0.24 -0.35 24.23
CA ARG A 251 -0.52 0.81 23.72
C ARG A 251 -0.13 2.08 24.46
N SER A 252 -0.07 2.04 25.79
CA SER A 252 0.30 3.18 26.63
C SER A 252 1.75 3.60 26.37
N VAL A 253 2.67 2.64 26.18
CA VAL A 253 4.06 2.95 25.76
C VAL A 253 4.11 3.59 24.36
N GLU A 254 3.32 3.09 23.40
CA GLU A 254 3.26 3.66 22.07
C GLU A 254 2.70 5.08 22.05
N GLU A 255 1.68 5.36 22.86
CA GLU A 255 1.10 6.69 23.00
C GLU A 255 2.09 7.66 23.65
N GLN A 256 2.77 7.23 24.72
CA GLN A 256 3.76 8.04 25.43
C GLN A 256 4.99 8.35 24.57
N LEU A 257 5.58 7.35 23.91
CA LEU A 257 6.82 7.55 23.17
C LEU A 257 6.59 8.11 21.76
N GLY A 258 5.35 8.09 21.25
CA GLY A 258 5.02 8.73 19.98
C GLY A 258 5.97 8.31 18.85
N SER A 259 6.47 9.27 18.07
CA SER A 259 7.41 9.02 16.97
C SER A 259 8.79 8.50 17.38
N ARG A 260 9.15 8.52 18.68
CA ARG A 260 10.44 7.99 19.16
C ARG A 260 10.56 6.47 19.04
N LEU A 261 9.46 5.77 18.74
CA LEU A 261 9.44 4.35 18.40
C LEU A 261 9.53 4.08 16.89
N ASP A 262 9.64 5.13 16.07
CA ASP A 262 9.68 5.00 14.62
C ASP A 262 11.13 4.97 14.14
N LEU A 263 11.45 3.96 13.34
CA LEU A 263 12.75 3.76 12.72
C LEU A 263 12.57 3.76 11.20
N ASN A 264 13.61 4.12 10.45
CA ASN A 264 13.57 4.17 8.99
C ASN A 264 14.68 3.32 8.33
N PRO A 265 14.76 2.00 8.62
CA PRO A 265 15.73 1.13 7.96
C PRO A 265 15.44 0.99 6.46
N ALA A 266 16.45 0.60 5.69
CA ALA A 266 16.24 0.17 4.32
C ALA A 266 15.40 -1.13 4.30
N PRO A 267 14.36 -1.25 3.45
CA PRO A 267 13.56 -2.46 3.34
C PRO A 267 14.39 -3.72 3.10
N ASP A 268 15.46 -3.61 2.32
CA ASP A 268 16.32 -4.74 1.93
C ASP A 268 17.25 -5.23 3.03
N GLU A 269 17.46 -4.42 4.08
CA GLU A 269 18.17 -4.87 5.29
C GLU A 269 17.24 -5.61 6.26
N LEU A 270 15.92 -5.43 6.16
CA LEU A 270 14.92 -6.11 6.99
C LEU A 270 14.66 -7.55 6.50
N ILE A 271 15.68 -8.39 6.59
CA ILE A 271 15.69 -9.76 6.08
C ILE A 271 15.30 -10.84 7.11
N CYS A 272 15.34 -10.51 8.40
CA CYS A 272 14.98 -11.44 9.47
C CYS A 272 13.57 -11.18 10.00
N SER A 273 12.72 -12.22 10.05
CA SER A 273 11.39 -12.17 10.67
C SER A 273 11.24 -13.18 11.78
N VAL A 274 10.65 -12.75 12.89
CA VAL A 274 10.26 -13.61 14.02
C VAL A 274 9.20 -14.61 13.58
N ALA A 275 9.41 -15.88 13.91
CA ALA A 275 8.45 -16.96 13.74
C ALA A 275 7.90 -17.41 15.10
N PHE A 276 6.61 -17.16 15.31
CA PHE A 276 5.89 -17.68 16.46
C PHE A 276 5.39 -19.10 16.17
N PRO A 277 5.55 -20.07 17.09
CA PRO A 277 5.10 -21.45 16.93
C PRO A 277 3.58 -21.54 16.86
N ASP A 278 2.89 -20.69 17.64
CA ASP A 278 1.43 -20.66 17.67
C ASP A 278 0.86 -19.24 17.76
N ARG A 279 -0.45 -19.15 17.57
CA ARG A 279 -1.20 -17.89 17.58
C ARG A 279 -1.39 -17.32 19.00
N ALA A 280 -1.37 -18.16 20.03
CA ALA A 280 -1.58 -17.78 21.42
C ALA A 280 -0.36 -17.04 21.97
N GLU A 281 0.86 -17.57 21.78
CA GLU A 281 2.13 -16.92 22.14
C GLU A 281 2.22 -15.55 21.48
N ARG A 282 1.99 -15.48 20.16
CA ARG A 282 1.96 -14.22 19.43
C ARG A 282 0.96 -13.22 20.02
N ARG A 283 -0.24 -13.67 20.38
CA ARG A 283 -1.28 -12.80 20.94
C ARG A 283 -0.93 -12.32 22.35
N ARG A 284 -0.29 -13.16 23.16
CA ARG A 284 0.22 -12.82 24.50
C ARG A 284 1.26 -11.70 24.41
N LEU A 285 2.24 -11.85 23.50
CA LEU A 285 3.30 -10.86 23.30
C LEU A 285 2.77 -9.58 22.63
N ALA A 286 1.82 -9.68 21.69
CA ALA A 286 1.33 -8.53 20.94
C ALA A 286 0.63 -7.42 21.76
N ASN A 287 0.30 -7.65 23.03
CA ASN A 287 -0.26 -6.61 23.91
C ASN A 287 0.78 -6.01 24.88
N ARG A 288 1.98 -6.59 24.95
CA ARG A 288 3.09 -6.17 25.84
C ARG A 288 4.18 -5.49 25.04
N PHE A 289 4.89 -4.55 25.65
CA PHE A 289 6.03 -3.90 25.01
C PHE A 289 7.34 -4.67 25.25
N ILE A 290 7.54 -5.19 26.46
CA ILE A 290 8.72 -5.97 26.84
C ILE A 290 8.38 -7.46 26.73
N TRP A 291 9.16 -8.18 25.94
CA TRP A 291 8.95 -9.60 25.62
C TRP A 291 10.01 -10.47 26.26
N GLU A 292 9.56 -11.57 26.87
CA GLU A 292 10.41 -12.56 27.53
C GLU A 292 10.54 -13.85 26.71
N GLY A 293 11.59 -14.61 27.03
CA GLY A 293 11.91 -15.88 26.39
C GLY A 293 12.67 -15.74 25.07
N ASP A 294 12.99 -16.87 24.46
CA ASP A 294 13.86 -16.94 23.28
C ASP A 294 13.11 -16.79 21.95
N TRP A 295 12.18 -15.85 21.89
CA TRP A 295 11.43 -15.56 20.66
C TRP A 295 12.32 -15.05 19.53
N ASP A 296 13.41 -14.38 19.86
CA ASP A 296 14.40 -13.82 18.93
C ASP A 296 15.37 -14.86 18.36
N GLN A 297 15.42 -16.08 18.91
CA GLN A 297 16.19 -17.19 18.32
C GLN A 297 15.43 -17.90 17.20
N ARG A 298 14.11 -17.65 17.08
CA ARG A 298 13.23 -18.28 16.09
C ARG A 298 13.03 -17.35 14.90
N LEU A 299 14.12 -17.02 14.20
CA LEU A 299 14.08 -16.17 13.02
C LEU A 299 13.91 -16.99 11.74
N LYS A 300 13.29 -16.37 10.74
CA LYS A 300 13.16 -16.87 9.37
C LYS A 300 13.59 -15.78 8.41
N ASP A 301 14.17 -16.19 7.29
CA ASP A 301 14.38 -15.30 6.16
C ASP A 301 13.03 -14.80 5.60
N VAL A 302 12.90 -13.49 5.47
CA VAL A 302 11.75 -12.80 4.86
C VAL A 302 11.58 -13.19 3.40
N ASN A 303 12.66 -13.46 2.66
CA ASN A 303 12.61 -13.81 1.24
C ASN A 303 11.85 -15.13 1.00
N GLY A 304 11.95 -16.07 1.95
CA GLY A 304 11.26 -17.35 1.90
C GLY A 304 9.78 -17.29 2.31
N LEU A 305 9.27 -16.12 2.76
CA LEU A 305 7.88 -15.99 3.19
C LEU A 305 6.93 -15.97 1.98
N ARG A 306 5.77 -16.62 2.15
CA ARG A 306 4.71 -16.65 1.13
C ARG A 306 4.29 -15.26 0.66
N GLN A 307 4.26 -14.27 1.55
CA GLN A 307 3.89 -12.90 1.22
C GLN A 307 4.90 -12.23 0.29
N HIS A 308 6.19 -12.52 0.47
CA HIS A 308 7.24 -11.99 -0.40
C HIS A 308 7.13 -12.59 -1.80
N ARG A 309 7.07 -13.93 -1.88
CA ARG A 309 6.88 -14.66 -3.14
C ARG A 309 5.64 -14.19 -3.90
N PHE A 310 4.51 -14.04 -3.22
CA PHE A 310 3.26 -13.57 -3.82
C PHE A 310 3.38 -12.18 -4.44
N ILE A 311 4.03 -11.23 -3.76
CA ILE A 311 4.19 -9.87 -4.29
C ILE A 311 5.20 -9.83 -5.44
N ALA A 312 6.31 -10.55 -5.31
CA ALA A 312 7.31 -10.66 -6.37
C ALA A 312 6.72 -11.28 -7.65
N ASP A 313 5.93 -12.35 -7.51
CA ASP A 313 5.24 -13.04 -8.61
C ASP A 313 4.27 -12.10 -9.36
N ILE A 314 3.43 -11.36 -8.63
CA ILE A 314 2.52 -10.38 -9.25
C ILE A 314 3.30 -9.30 -9.99
N TRP A 315 4.38 -8.78 -9.39
CA TRP A 315 5.16 -7.72 -10.00
C TRP A 315 5.91 -8.21 -11.25
N GLN A 316 6.49 -9.41 -11.20
CA GLN A 316 7.18 -10.02 -12.33
C GLN A 316 6.24 -10.26 -13.50
N HIS A 317 5.02 -10.73 -13.24
CA HIS A 317 4.00 -11.04 -14.25
C HIS A 317 3.03 -9.88 -14.51
N ARG A 318 3.39 -8.63 -14.18
CA ARG A 318 2.47 -7.48 -14.28
C ARG A 318 1.97 -7.15 -15.69
N LEU A 319 2.64 -7.65 -16.74
CA LEU A 319 2.16 -7.56 -18.12
C LEU A 319 0.99 -8.51 -18.40
N ASP A 320 1.00 -9.69 -17.77
CA ASP A 320 -0.03 -10.71 -17.90
C ASP A 320 -0.09 -11.54 -16.62
N LEU A 321 -0.99 -11.15 -15.72
CA LEU A 321 -1.16 -11.80 -14.43
C LEU A 321 -1.67 -13.24 -14.56
N THR A 322 -2.23 -13.65 -15.70
CA THR A 322 -2.67 -15.04 -15.90
C THR A 322 -1.48 -16.01 -15.95
N ARG A 323 -0.28 -15.51 -16.23
CA ARG A 323 0.97 -16.28 -16.23
C ARG A 323 1.61 -16.40 -14.85
N SER A 324 1.08 -15.71 -13.83
CA SER A 324 1.61 -15.76 -12.48
C SER A 324 1.38 -17.10 -11.79
N ASP A 325 2.34 -17.52 -10.96
CA ASP A 325 2.21 -18.73 -10.13
C ASP A 325 0.97 -18.64 -9.23
N SER A 326 0.66 -17.44 -8.74
CA SER A 326 -0.49 -17.15 -7.89
C SER A 326 -1.81 -17.36 -8.63
N TYR A 327 -1.91 -16.95 -9.90
CA TYR A 327 -3.10 -17.18 -10.71
C TYR A 327 -3.32 -18.68 -10.93
N GLN A 328 -2.28 -19.39 -11.34
CA GLN A 328 -2.34 -20.83 -11.58
C GLN A 328 -2.75 -21.58 -10.31
N HIS A 329 -2.16 -21.24 -9.17
CA HIS A 329 -2.52 -21.83 -7.88
C HIS A 329 -4.00 -21.65 -7.52
N TYR A 330 -4.56 -20.45 -7.72
CA TYR A 330 -5.99 -20.23 -7.43
C TYR A 330 -6.91 -20.89 -8.45
N LEU A 331 -6.48 -20.99 -9.71
CA LEU A 331 -7.21 -21.68 -10.76
C LEU A 331 -7.30 -23.18 -10.47
N GLU A 332 -6.21 -23.81 -10.02
CA GLU A 332 -6.19 -25.21 -9.57
C GLU A 332 -7.18 -25.45 -8.42
N LEU A 333 -7.19 -24.57 -7.41
CA LEU A 333 -8.15 -24.66 -6.30
C LEU A 333 -9.60 -24.54 -6.78
N LEU A 334 -9.86 -23.68 -7.76
CA LEU A 334 -11.17 -23.52 -8.37
C LEU A 334 -11.59 -24.79 -9.13
N GLN A 335 -10.69 -25.35 -9.96
CA GLN A 335 -10.92 -26.57 -10.73
C GLN A 335 -11.17 -27.79 -9.83
N GLN A 336 -10.56 -27.83 -8.64
CA GLN A 336 -10.80 -28.84 -7.61
C GLN A 336 -12.14 -28.66 -6.86
N GLY A 337 -12.96 -27.66 -7.23
CA GLY A 337 -14.22 -27.34 -6.54
C GLY A 337 -14.03 -26.73 -5.16
N ARG A 338 -12.82 -26.22 -4.84
CA ARG A 338 -12.45 -25.66 -3.54
C ARG A 338 -11.94 -24.21 -3.68
N PRO A 339 -12.74 -23.29 -4.25
CA PRO A 339 -12.31 -21.92 -4.48
C PRO A 339 -11.85 -21.26 -3.19
N TRP A 340 -10.79 -20.46 -3.28
CA TRP A 340 -10.27 -19.75 -2.12
C TRP A 340 -11.27 -18.70 -1.64
N ARG A 341 -11.50 -18.65 -0.32
CA ARG A 341 -12.43 -17.73 0.33
C ARG A 341 -11.80 -17.11 1.57
N SER A 342 -12.10 -15.83 1.82
CA SER A 342 -11.69 -15.12 3.02
C SER A 342 -12.83 -14.25 3.54
N HIS A 343 -13.45 -14.68 4.64
CA HIS A 343 -14.54 -13.93 5.28
C HIS A 343 -14.08 -12.58 5.86
N HIS A 344 -12.83 -12.47 6.34
CA HIS A 344 -12.31 -11.22 6.90
C HIS A 344 -12.05 -10.16 5.84
N LYS A 345 -11.69 -10.59 4.62
CA LYS A 345 -11.48 -9.71 3.46
C LYS A 345 -12.75 -9.57 2.60
N GLY A 346 -13.78 -10.37 2.89
CA GLY A 346 -14.98 -10.48 2.08
C GLY A 346 -14.68 -10.93 0.65
N VAL A 347 -13.66 -11.77 0.43
CA VAL A 347 -13.25 -12.20 -0.91
C VAL A 347 -13.63 -13.66 -1.15
N ALA A 348 -14.25 -13.95 -2.29
CA ALA A 348 -14.45 -15.30 -2.82
C ALA A 348 -13.98 -15.37 -4.27
N LEU A 349 -13.06 -16.28 -4.58
CA LEU A 349 -12.48 -16.45 -5.91
C LEU A 349 -13.15 -17.61 -6.64
N GLU A 350 -14.40 -17.40 -7.04
CA GLU A 350 -15.28 -18.43 -7.62
C GLU A 350 -15.28 -18.44 -9.15
N SER A 351 -14.49 -17.58 -9.79
CA SER A 351 -14.30 -17.58 -11.24
C SER A 351 -12.89 -17.08 -11.61
N PRO A 352 -12.38 -17.39 -12.82
CA PRO A 352 -11.10 -16.88 -13.31
C PRO A 352 -11.00 -15.35 -13.26
N GLU A 353 -12.09 -14.65 -13.58
CA GLU A 353 -12.15 -13.18 -13.60
C GLU A 353 -12.00 -12.61 -12.19
N ARG A 354 -12.55 -13.29 -11.17
CA ARG A 354 -12.42 -12.88 -9.76
C ARG A 354 -11.01 -13.12 -9.24
N ILE A 355 -10.36 -14.22 -9.65
CA ILE A 355 -8.94 -14.45 -9.37
C ILE A 355 -8.11 -13.31 -9.95
N LEU A 356 -8.33 -12.98 -11.22
CA LEU A 356 -7.60 -11.90 -11.88
C LEU A 356 -7.86 -10.53 -11.21
N GLY A 357 -9.12 -10.22 -10.88
CA GLY A 357 -9.49 -9.00 -10.16
C GLY A 357 -8.80 -8.90 -8.78
N TRP A 358 -8.65 -10.02 -8.08
CA TRP A 358 -7.92 -10.09 -6.82
C TRP A 358 -6.42 -9.78 -6.98
N LEU A 359 -5.78 -10.33 -8.01
CA LEU A 359 -4.36 -10.05 -8.28
C LEU A 359 -4.15 -8.59 -8.71
N ARG A 360 -5.07 -8.04 -9.53
CA ARG A 360 -5.06 -6.64 -9.97
C ARG A 360 -5.10 -5.65 -8.80
N ILE A 361 -5.79 -5.96 -7.70
CA ILE A 361 -5.77 -5.13 -6.49
C ILE A 361 -4.34 -4.98 -5.93
N TYR A 362 -3.58 -6.08 -5.84
CA TYR A 362 -2.20 -6.01 -5.35
C TYR A 362 -1.27 -5.36 -6.35
N HIS A 363 -1.49 -5.58 -7.65
CA HIS A 363 -0.76 -4.84 -8.69
C HIS A 363 -1.02 -3.33 -8.54
N LEU A 364 -2.27 -2.90 -8.39
CA LEU A 364 -2.60 -1.48 -8.16
C LEU A 364 -1.97 -0.93 -6.86
N TYR A 365 -1.86 -1.74 -5.80
CA TYR A 365 -1.13 -1.34 -4.58
C TYR A 365 0.37 -1.18 -4.80
N MET A 366 0.98 -2.02 -5.64
CA MET A 366 2.37 -1.87 -6.04
C MET A 366 2.58 -0.58 -6.84
N GLU A 367 1.70 -0.31 -7.80
CA GLU A 367 1.77 0.91 -8.62
C GLU A 367 1.54 2.17 -7.79
N ASP A 368 0.58 2.15 -6.86
CA ASP A 368 0.36 3.23 -5.89
C ASP A 368 1.64 3.53 -5.09
N MET A 369 2.31 2.49 -4.59
CA MET A 369 3.56 2.64 -3.83
C MET A 369 4.74 3.06 -4.73
N ALA A 370 4.78 2.62 -5.98
CA ALA A 370 5.82 3.02 -6.93
C ALA A 370 5.72 4.49 -7.30
N CYS A 371 4.49 5.02 -7.43
CA CYS A 371 4.27 6.41 -7.83
C CYS A 371 4.30 7.39 -6.67
N PHE A 372 3.83 6.99 -5.48
CA PHE A 372 3.69 7.91 -4.33
C PHE A 372 4.60 7.58 -3.15
N GLY A 373 5.45 6.56 -3.28
CA GLY A 373 6.26 6.04 -2.19
C GLY A 373 5.44 5.33 -1.09
N PHE A 374 6.08 5.10 0.05
CA PHE A 374 5.44 4.44 1.17
C PHE A 374 4.68 5.42 2.07
N ASP A 375 3.38 5.20 2.25
CA ASP A 375 2.55 5.97 3.18
C ASP A 375 2.33 5.20 4.49
N ALA A 376 2.95 5.68 5.59
CA ALA A 376 2.82 5.06 6.91
C ALA A 376 1.42 5.15 7.53
N GLY A 377 0.62 6.14 7.12
CA GLY A 377 -0.76 6.34 7.55
C GLY A 377 -1.77 5.43 6.84
N ARG A 378 -1.42 4.91 5.66
CA ARG A 378 -2.24 3.93 4.94
C ARG A 378 -2.17 2.53 5.55
N GLY A 379 -3.29 1.81 5.51
CA GLY A 379 -3.44 0.44 5.97
C GLY A 379 -3.77 0.29 7.47
N LYS A 380 -4.27 -0.89 7.84
CA LYS A 380 -4.78 -1.19 9.19
C LYS A 380 -3.78 -0.94 10.34
N ASP A 381 -2.51 -1.30 10.12
CA ASP A 381 -1.46 -1.25 11.11
C ASP A 381 -0.17 -0.70 10.48
N ARG A 382 0.52 0.20 11.20
CA ARG A 382 1.92 0.59 10.88
C ARG A 382 2.81 -0.66 10.84
N LEU A 383 3.83 -0.66 9.98
CA LEU A 383 4.73 -1.79 9.81
C LEU A 383 5.47 -2.08 11.12
N GLY A 384 5.19 -3.24 11.72
CA GLY A 384 5.75 -3.56 13.04
C GLY A 384 7.11 -4.24 12.96
N VAL A 385 8.02 -3.83 13.84
CA VAL A 385 9.29 -4.53 14.15
C VAL A 385 9.40 -4.77 15.65
N ALA A 386 10.35 -5.62 16.04
CA ALA A 386 10.78 -5.80 17.42
C ALA A 386 12.31 -5.68 17.52
N ILE A 387 12.80 -5.41 18.74
CA ILE A 387 14.23 -5.35 19.04
C ILE A 387 14.62 -6.63 19.77
N ASP A 388 15.58 -7.38 19.23
CA ASP A 388 16.09 -8.63 19.84
C ASP A 388 16.96 -8.37 21.08
N ARG A 389 17.46 -9.44 21.72
CA ARG A 389 18.33 -9.31 22.92
C ARG A 389 19.63 -8.56 22.68
N HIS A 390 20.07 -8.46 21.42
CA HIS A 390 21.31 -7.81 21.00
C HIS A 390 21.09 -6.39 20.47
N GLY A 391 19.87 -5.85 20.54
CA GLY A 391 19.57 -4.51 20.02
C GLY A 391 19.37 -4.47 18.51
N ARG A 392 19.08 -5.60 17.86
CA ARG A 392 18.88 -5.69 16.41
C ARG A 392 17.40 -5.63 16.05
N ILE A 393 17.11 -4.99 14.93
CA ILE A 393 15.76 -4.84 14.39
C ILE A 393 15.37 -6.13 13.68
N VAL A 394 14.29 -6.76 14.13
CA VAL A 394 13.70 -7.95 13.51
C VAL A 394 12.25 -7.71 13.15
N LYS A 395 11.84 -8.26 12.00
CA LYS A 395 10.48 -8.09 11.50
C LYS A 395 9.49 -8.96 12.28
N ILE A 396 8.31 -8.42 12.55
CA ILE A 396 7.20 -9.20 13.14
C ILE A 396 6.05 -9.39 12.14
N ASN A 397 5.12 -10.30 12.43
CA ASN A 397 3.97 -10.65 11.57
C ASN A 397 2.88 -9.56 11.54
N LYS A 398 3.24 -8.37 11.03
CA LYS A 398 2.42 -7.16 10.85
C LYS A 398 2.93 -6.37 9.65
N GLY A 399 2.16 -6.34 8.56
CA GLY A 399 2.55 -5.60 7.35
C GLY A 399 3.56 -6.33 6.45
N LEU A 400 3.60 -7.67 6.46
CA LEU A 400 4.54 -8.43 5.63
C LEU A 400 4.36 -8.19 4.12
N HIS A 401 3.12 -8.06 3.62
CA HIS A 401 2.89 -7.68 2.22
C HIS A 401 3.46 -6.30 1.90
N ARG A 402 3.27 -5.32 2.79
CA ARG A 402 3.78 -3.95 2.59
C ARG A 402 5.31 -3.89 2.60
N LEU A 403 5.97 -4.67 3.46
CA LEU A 403 7.42 -4.84 3.41
C LEU A 403 7.84 -5.47 2.08
N ALA A 404 7.17 -6.55 1.66
CA ALA A 404 7.48 -7.20 0.38
C ALA A 404 7.33 -6.25 -0.82
N MET A 405 6.28 -5.42 -0.83
CA MET A 405 6.09 -4.38 -1.86
C MET A 405 7.26 -3.40 -1.87
N ALA A 406 7.62 -2.85 -0.70
CA ALA A 406 8.73 -1.90 -0.57
C ALA A 406 10.07 -2.49 -1.05
N ARG A 407 10.32 -3.77 -0.76
CA ARG A 407 11.52 -4.49 -1.21
C ARG A 407 11.54 -4.75 -2.71
N VAL A 408 10.44 -5.29 -3.25
CA VAL A 408 10.32 -5.56 -4.70
C VAL A 408 10.44 -4.26 -5.52
N LEU A 409 9.99 -3.12 -4.97
CA LEU A 409 10.13 -1.81 -5.60
C LEU A 409 11.50 -1.15 -5.40
N GLY A 410 12.33 -1.68 -4.50
CA GLY A 410 13.64 -1.10 -4.16
C GLY A 410 13.53 0.27 -3.49
N LEU A 411 12.57 0.45 -2.57
CA LEU A 411 12.45 1.72 -1.84
C LEU A 411 13.70 1.95 -0.95
N PRO A 412 14.20 3.19 -0.84
CA PRO A 412 15.43 3.46 -0.10
C PRO A 412 15.25 3.33 1.42
N THR A 413 14.08 3.69 1.94
CA THR A 413 13.78 3.71 3.38
C THR A 413 12.34 3.28 3.64
N LEU A 414 12.09 2.66 4.80
CA LEU A 414 10.76 2.21 5.20
C LEU A 414 10.46 2.59 6.65
N PRO A 415 9.46 3.46 6.91
CA PRO A 415 9.08 3.77 8.27
C PRO A 415 8.46 2.54 8.96
N VAL A 416 9.11 2.10 10.02
CA VAL A 416 8.71 0.97 10.86
C VAL A 416 8.47 1.42 12.30
N ARG A 417 7.56 0.75 12.98
CA ARG A 417 7.20 1.00 14.37
C ARG A 417 7.75 -0.11 15.24
N VAL A 418 8.53 0.22 16.26
CA VAL A 418 8.90 -0.72 17.32
C VAL A 418 7.65 -1.06 18.13
N ARG A 419 7.25 -2.34 18.11
CA ARG A 419 6.06 -2.87 18.79
C ARG A 419 6.42 -3.69 20.02
N GLY A 420 7.67 -4.09 20.15
CA GLY A 420 8.16 -4.79 21.31
C GLY A 420 9.67 -4.91 21.31
N ILE A 421 10.23 -5.15 22.49
CA ILE A 421 11.67 -5.23 22.74
C ILE A 421 11.96 -6.41 23.66
N HIS A 422 13.14 -6.99 23.54
CA HIS A 422 13.55 -8.11 24.37
C HIS A 422 13.82 -7.66 25.82
N ARG A 423 13.41 -8.48 26.80
CA ARG A 423 13.63 -8.21 28.24
C ARG A 423 15.08 -7.90 28.60
N GLN A 424 16.02 -8.69 28.09
CA GLN A 424 17.45 -8.48 28.37
C GLN A 424 17.95 -7.16 27.79
N TRP A 425 17.50 -6.79 26.60
CA TRP A 425 17.88 -5.51 25.99
C TRP A 425 17.27 -4.34 26.77
N TRP A 426 16.01 -4.44 27.19
CA TRP A 426 15.39 -3.48 28.10
C TRP A 426 16.21 -3.28 29.38
N GLN A 427 16.58 -4.37 30.06
CA GLN A 427 17.37 -4.31 31.30
C GLN A 427 18.74 -3.66 31.08
N ALA A 428 19.39 -3.94 29.96
CA ALA A 428 20.68 -3.34 29.62
C ALA A 428 20.57 -1.82 29.38
N GLN A 429 19.53 -1.36 28.68
CA GLN A 429 19.37 0.07 28.36
C GLN A 429 18.74 0.89 29.50
N ALA A 430 17.71 0.34 30.16
CA ALA A 430 17.09 0.97 31.32
C ALA A 430 18.07 1.03 32.50
N GLY A 431 18.89 -0.02 32.70
CA GLY A 431 19.81 -0.12 33.82
C GLY A 431 19.05 -0.06 35.15
N GLY A 432 19.50 0.81 36.06
CA GLY A 432 18.81 1.09 37.32
C GLY A 432 17.72 2.16 37.27
N ARG A 433 17.46 2.76 36.10
CA ARG A 433 16.44 3.81 35.93
C ARG A 433 15.04 3.22 36.05
N GLN A 434 14.07 4.03 36.43
CA GLN A 434 12.67 3.62 36.59
C GLN A 434 11.73 4.62 35.90
N GLY A 435 10.51 4.16 35.58
CA GLY A 435 9.46 5.01 35.04
C GLY A 435 9.86 5.70 33.73
N ASP A 436 9.60 7.00 33.62
CA ASP A 436 9.94 7.79 32.43
C ASP A 436 11.43 7.76 32.09
N ALA A 437 12.32 7.84 33.09
CA ALA A 437 13.76 7.82 32.84
C ALA A 437 14.23 6.50 32.19
N ALA A 438 13.56 5.38 32.48
CA ALA A 438 13.82 4.10 31.82
C ALA A 438 13.31 4.09 30.37
N LEU A 439 12.10 4.64 30.13
CA LEU A 439 11.54 4.77 28.78
C LEU A 439 12.39 5.70 27.91
N ASP A 440 12.89 6.79 28.47
CA ASP A 440 13.71 7.76 27.75
C ASP A 440 15.03 7.15 27.31
N ALA A 441 15.75 6.48 28.22
CA ALA A 441 16.99 5.79 27.90
C ALA A 441 16.80 4.73 26.80
N VAL A 442 15.68 3.99 26.86
CA VAL A 442 15.34 2.99 25.85
C VAL A 442 15.03 3.64 24.50
N ALA A 443 14.25 4.72 24.49
CA ALA A 443 13.90 5.44 23.27
C ALA A 443 15.14 6.08 22.61
N GLU A 444 16.09 6.60 23.39
CA GLU A 444 17.38 7.08 22.87
C GLU A 444 18.19 5.95 22.24
N ALA A 445 18.29 4.79 22.91
CA ALA A 445 19.02 3.63 22.43
C ALA A 445 18.46 3.05 21.11
N LEU A 446 17.16 3.23 20.84
CA LEU A 446 16.53 2.74 19.60
C LEU A 446 17.16 3.32 18.32
N SER A 447 17.68 4.55 18.37
CA SER A 447 18.34 5.20 17.22
C SER A 447 19.63 4.48 16.77
N GLY A 448 20.29 3.79 17.71
CA GLY A 448 21.48 2.98 17.46
C GLY A 448 21.20 1.59 16.91
N CYS A 449 19.95 1.12 16.96
CA CYS A 449 19.60 -0.22 16.52
C CYS A 449 19.81 -0.38 15.00
N ARG A 450 20.23 -1.57 14.58
CA ARG A 450 20.44 -1.95 13.17
C ARG A 450 19.69 -3.22 12.83
N PRO A 451 19.26 -3.42 11.57
CA PRO A 451 18.63 -4.67 11.15
C PRO A 451 19.48 -5.91 11.43
N ALA A 452 18.83 -7.00 11.83
CA ALA A 452 19.52 -8.25 12.11
C ALA A 452 20.06 -8.89 10.81
N PRO A 453 21.34 -9.31 10.78
CA PRO A 453 21.92 -9.97 9.61
C PRO A 453 21.39 -11.39 9.41
N LEU A 454 21.51 -11.93 8.20
CA LEU A 454 21.00 -13.27 7.87
C LEU A 454 21.65 -14.38 8.72
N THR A 455 22.89 -14.19 9.16
CA THR A 455 23.61 -15.10 10.07
C THR A 455 22.85 -15.33 11.39
N ALA A 456 22.00 -14.37 11.81
CA ALA A 456 21.13 -14.54 12.97
C ALA A 456 20.05 -15.64 12.76
N VAL A 457 19.68 -15.94 11.51
CA VAL A 457 18.80 -17.07 11.18
C VAL A 457 19.57 -18.40 11.25
N GLU A 458 20.83 -18.41 10.81
CA GLU A 458 21.65 -19.62 10.67
C GLU A 458 22.23 -20.15 11.98
N THR A 459 22.45 -19.27 12.96
CA THR A 459 23.07 -19.62 14.26
C THR A 459 22.31 -20.74 14.99
N ARG A 460 21.02 -20.95 14.69
CA ARG A 460 20.21 -22.06 15.21
C ARG A 460 20.38 -23.38 14.47
N ARG A 461 20.70 -23.38 13.17
CA ARG A 461 20.91 -24.64 12.42
C ARG A 461 22.11 -25.42 12.95
N ARG A 462 23.12 -24.73 13.48
CA ARG A 462 24.35 -25.33 14.02
C ARG A 462 24.26 -25.77 15.48
N THR A 463 23.33 -25.24 16.27
CA THR A 463 23.14 -25.59 17.68
C THR A 463 22.02 -26.61 17.93
N GLY A 464 21.44 -27.15 16.85
CA GLY A 464 20.32 -28.10 16.88
C GLY A 464 20.63 -29.50 16.33
N THR A 465 21.91 -29.82 16.10
CA THR A 465 22.44 -31.19 16.04
C THR A 465 23.15 -31.46 17.35
#